data_AF-A0ABD2MLE7-F1
#
_entry.id   AF-A0ABD2MLE7-F1
#
_cell.length_a   1.000
_cell.length_b   1.000
_cell.length_c   1.000
_cell.angle_alpha   90.00
_cell.angle_beta   90.00
_cell.angle_gamma   90.00
#
_symmetry.space_group_name_H-M   'P 1'
#
loop_
_entity.id
_entity.type
_entity.pdbx_description
1 polymer ?
#
loop_
_entity_poly.entity_id
_entity_poly.type
_entity_poly.pdbx_seq_one_letter_code
_entity_poly.pdbx_strand_id
1 'polypeptide(L)'
;MQKYILKIIYGKPLTYSSNELYAEANILDVRQLFAMQIVISVYRGKINLTVADHPYSTRNKEHIRPKASKTIGKRVYTYLAPRIYDLLPTGAKKSKNLNQFKRQSNFWIRDCGRGKINKIINQFY
;
A
#
# COMPACT_ATOMS: atom_id res chain seq x y z
N MET A 1 -14.67 -9.08 -8.81
CA MET A 1 -15.85 -8.20 -9.00
C MET A 1 -15.49 -6.86 -9.65
N GLN A 2 -14.62 -6.01 -9.07
CA GLN A 2 -14.34 -4.65 -9.58
C GLN A 2 -14.05 -4.57 -11.08
N LYS A 3 -13.19 -5.45 -11.62
CA LYS A 3 -12.87 -5.46 -13.06
C LYS A 3 -14.08 -5.67 -13.98
N TYR A 4 -15.08 -6.45 -13.56
CA TYR A 4 -16.26 -6.73 -14.39
C TYR A 4 -17.19 -5.52 -14.44
N ILE A 5 -17.37 -4.87 -13.29
CA ILE A 5 -18.14 -3.63 -13.18
C ILE A 5 -17.52 -2.55 -14.07
N LEU A 6 -16.19 -2.38 -14.02
CA LEU A 6 -15.50 -1.43 -14.88
C LEU A 6 -15.69 -1.76 -16.37
N LYS A 7 -15.63 -3.04 -16.78
CA LYS A 7 -15.90 -3.40 -18.18
C LYS A 7 -17.30 -3.04 -18.64
N ILE A 8 -18.30 -3.21 -17.79
CA ILE A 8 -19.69 -2.83 -18.09
C ILE A 8 -19.80 -1.30 -18.23
N ILE A 9 -19.25 -0.55 -17.26
CA ILE A 9 -19.29 0.93 -17.27
C ILE A 9 -18.60 1.50 -18.53
N TYR A 10 -17.45 0.95 -18.91
CA TYR A 10 -16.66 1.42 -20.05
C TYR A 10 -17.00 0.71 -21.37
N GLY A 11 -18.03 -0.14 -21.41
CA GLY A 11 -18.44 -0.88 -22.61
C GLY A 11 -17.35 -1.79 -23.21
N LYS A 12 -16.43 -2.30 -22.39
CA LYS A 12 -15.28 -3.11 -22.84
C LYS A 12 -15.63 -4.60 -22.92
N PRO A 13 -15.06 -5.36 -23.87
CA PRO A 13 -15.33 -6.79 -24.00
C PRO A 13 -14.84 -7.60 -22.78
N LEU A 14 -15.45 -8.77 -22.55
CA LEU A 14 -15.15 -9.61 -21.38
C LEU A 14 -13.68 -10.07 -21.34
N THR A 15 -13.02 -10.17 -22.50
CA THR A 15 -11.60 -10.54 -22.65
C THR A 15 -10.63 -9.37 -22.48
N TYR A 16 -11.13 -8.14 -22.40
CA TYR A 16 -10.29 -6.94 -22.33
C TYR A 16 -9.27 -6.98 -21.18
N SER A 17 -8.05 -6.50 -21.42
CA SER A 17 -6.96 -6.58 -20.46
C SER A 17 -7.31 -5.84 -19.17
N SER A 18 -7.17 -6.51 -18.04
CA SER A 18 -7.42 -5.88 -16.73
C SER A 18 -6.32 -4.89 -16.35
N ASN A 19 -5.18 -4.84 -17.05
CA ASN A 19 -4.17 -3.82 -16.78
C ASN A 19 -4.52 -2.54 -17.53
N GLU A 20 -4.89 -2.66 -18.80
CA GLU A 20 -5.33 -1.54 -19.64
C GLU A 20 -6.59 -0.90 -19.08
N LEU A 21 -7.58 -1.69 -18.65
CA LEU A 21 -8.83 -1.18 -18.08
C LEU A 21 -8.62 -0.24 -16.89
N TYR A 22 -7.69 -0.57 -16.00
CA TYR A 22 -7.42 0.25 -14.81
C TYR A 22 -6.52 1.44 -15.13
N ALA A 23 -5.64 1.30 -16.12
CA ALA A 23 -4.84 2.42 -16.63
C ALA A 23 -5.74 3.47 -17.29
N GLU A 24 -6.66 3.04 -18.17
CA GLU A 24 -7.65 3.92 -18.82
C GLU A 24 -8.62 4.55 -17.80
N ALA A 25 -9.13 3.75 -16.86
CA ALA A 25 -10.07 4.25 -15.86
C ALA A 25 -9.43 5.19 -14.83
N ASN A 26 -8.10 5.19 -14.69
CA ASN A 26 -7.36 5.95 -13.67
C ASN A 26 -7.88 5.70 -12.23
N ILE A 27 -8.26 4.45 -11.96
CA ILE A 27 -8.84 3.99 -10.69
C ILE A 27 -7.89 3.01 -10.01
N LEU A 28 -7.88 3.03 -8.67
CA LEU A 28 -7.14 2.07 -7.85
C LEU A 28 -7.79 0.68 -7.86
N ASP A 29 -6.98 -0.36 -8.08
CA ASP A 29 -7.40 -1.75 -7.89
C ASP A 29 -7.59 -2.08 -6.40
N VAL A 30 -8.31 -3.17 -6.10
CA VAL A 30 -8.58 -3.65 -4.73
C VAL A 30 -7.30 -3.74 -3.90
N ARG A 31 -6.19 -4.20 -4.50
CA ARG A 31 -4.89 -4.30 -3.81
C ARG A 31 -4.28 -2.95 -3.49
N GLN A 32 -4.42 -1.98 -4.39
CA GLN A 32 -3.97 -0.61 -4.16
C GLN A 32 -4.84 0.10 -3.11
N LEU A 33 -6.16 -0.14 -3.13
CA LEU A 33 -7.09 0.32 -2.10
C LEU A 33 -6.74 -0.25 -0.72
N PHE A 34 -6.38 -1.54 -0.67
CA PHE A 34 -5.90 -2.18 0.56
C PHE A 34 -4.61 -1.52 1.08
N ALA A 35 -3.61 -1.31 0.21
CA ALA A 35 -2.38 -0.61 0.58
C ALA A 35 -2.67 0.82 1.08
N MET A 36 -3.57 1.54 0.41
CA MET A 36 -4.00 2.88 0.80
C MET A 36 -4.64 2.88 2.18
N GLN A 37 -5.55 1.94 2.44
CA GLN A 37 -6.23 1.83 3.73
C GLN A 37 -5.27 1.50 4.87
N ILE A 38 -4.30 0.62 4.62
CA ILE A 38 -3.23 0.31 5.57
C ILE A 38 -2.45 1.57 5.93
N VAL A 39 -1.99 2.31 4.93
CA VAL A 39 -1.17 3.51 5.10
C VAL A 39 -1.93 4.61 5.85
N ILE A 40 -3.21 4.82 5.54
CA ILE A 40 -4.09 5.73 6.29
C ILE A 40 -4.26 5.26 7.74
N SER A 41 -4.39 3.96 7.97
CA SER A 41 -4.59 3.40 9.31
C SER A 41 -3.34 3.55 10.17
N VAL A 42 -2.14 3.40 9.58
CA VAL A 42 -0.86 3.73 10.22
C VAL A 42 -0.80 5.21 10.58
N TYR A 43 -1.07 6.11 9.62
CA TYR A 43 -1.01 7.56 9.86
C TYR A 43 -1.97 8.02 10.97
N ARG A 44 -3.15 7.40 11.06
CA ARG A 44 -4.14 7.67 12.11
C ARG A 44 -3.79 7.06 13.47
N GLY A 45 -2.65 6.37 13.60
CA GLY A 45 -2.26 5.69 14.83
C GLY A 45 -3.09 4.45 15.18
N LYS A 46 -3.91 3.94 14.24
CA LYS A 46 -4.73 2.73 14.47
C LYS A 46 -3.91 1.45 14.41
N ILE A 47 -2.76 1.49 13.74
CA ILE A 47 -1.81 0.38 13.65
C ILE A 47 -0.55 0.82 14.38
N ASN A 48 -0.31 0.21 15.54
CA ASN A 48 0.90 0.46 16.31
C ASN A 48 2.09 -0.20 15.61
N LEU A 49 2.87 0.65 14.95
CA LEU A 49 4.14 0.32 14.37
C LEU A 49 5.20 0.32 15.48
N THR A 50 5.64 -0.87 15.89
CA THR A 50 6.70 -0.98 16.90
C THR A 50 8.01 -0.53 16.27
N VAL A 51 8.47 0.66 16.65
CA VAL A 51 9.81 1.13 16.35
C VAL A 51 10.78 0.27 17.16
N ALA A 52 11.89 -0.11 16.54
CA ALA A 52 12.92 -0.88 17.22
C ALA A 52 13.56 -0.02 18.32
N ASP A 53 13.19 -0.28 19.57
CA ASP A 53 13.83 0.35 20.73
C ASP A 53 15.11 -0.44 21.04
N HIS A 54 16.25 0.12 20.61
CA HIS A 54 17.56 -0.46 20.83
C HIS A 54 18.41 0.60 21.55
N PRO A 55 19.06 0.24 22.68
CA PRO A 55 19.86 1.20 23.46
C PRO A 55 21.08 1.71 22.67
N TYR A 56 21.54 0.97 21.67
CA TYR A 56 22.60 1.38 20.76
C TYR A 56 22.05 2.04 19.50
N SER A 57 22.63 3.18 19.13
CA SER A 57 22.30 3.91 17.90
C SER A 57 22.79 3.16 16.67
N THR A 58 22.00 2.19 16.20
CA THR A 58 22.20 1.61 14.87
C THR A 58 21.73 2.63 13.82
N ARG A 59 22.48 2.76 12.72
CA ARG A 59 22.30 3.76 11.63
C ARG A 59 20.88 3.85 11.02
N ASN A 60 19.95 2.97 11.39
CA ASN A 60 18.63 2.77 10.77
C ASN A 60 17.46 2.81 11.79
N LYS A 61 17.40 3.84 12.65
CA LYS A 61 16.29 4.01 13.63
C LYS A 61 14.91 4.21 12.99
N GLU A 62 14.85 4.60 11.72
CA GLU A 62 13.59 4.92 11.03
C GLU A 62 12.85 3.70 10.44
N HIS A 63 13.48 2.52 10.42
CA HIS A 63 12.87 1.33 9.83
C HIS A 63 11.94 0.61 10.80
N ILE A 64 10.70 0.43 10.36
CA ILE A 64 9.67 -0.18 11.17
C ILE A 64 9.69 -1.70 10.95
N ARG A 65 9.86 -2.47 12.03
CA ARG A 65 9.96 -3.93 11.92
C ARG A 65 8.58 -4.58 11.97
N PRO A 66 8.27 -5.50 11.03
CA PRO A 66 7.04 -6.27 11.11
C PRO A 66 7.11 -7.34 12.21
N LYS A 67 5.99 -7.56 12.91
CA LYS A 67 5.93 -8.49 14.06
C LYS A 67 5.87 -9.98 13.69
N ALA A 68 5.49 -10.34 12.45
CA ALA A 68 5.30 -11.75 12.11
C ALA A 68 6.62 -12.43 11.73
N SER A 69 7.01 -13.43 12.52
CA SER A 69 8.17 -14.31 12.25
C SER A 69 7.83 -15.44 11.25
N LYS A 70 6.60 -15.97 11.32
CA LYS A 70 6.15 -17.10 10.47
C LYS A 70 5.61 -16.63 9.12
N THR A 71 5.87 -17.40 8.06
CA THR A 71 5.44 -17.13 6.67
C THR A 71 3.93 -16.94 6.53
N ILE A 72 3.12 -17.68 7.30
CA ILE A 72 1.65 -17.56 7.31
C ILE A 72 1.21 -16.15 7.76
N GLY A 73 1.94 -15.53 8.69
CA GLY A 73 1.64 -14.19 9.21
C GLY A 73 2.06 -13.05 8.26
N LYS A 74 2.76 -13.33 7.17
CA LYS A 74 3.26 -12.30 6.24
C LYS A 74 2.16 -11.65 5.39
N ARG A 75 0.97 -12.27 5.33
CA ARG A 75 -0.20 -11.72 4.62
C ARG A 75 -1.05 -10.80 5.50
N VAL A 76 -0.79 -10.76 6.81
CA VAL A 76 -1.56 -9.97 7.75
C VAL A 76 -1.16 -8.50 7.63
N TYR A 77 -2.14 -7.61 7.76
CA TYR A 77 -1.91 -6.16 7.70
C TYR A 77 -0.84 -5.68 8.68
N THR A 78 -0.67 -6.34 9.84
CA THR A 78 0.36 -6.03 10.84
C THR A 78 1.79 -6.24 10.33
N TYR A 79 1.98 -7.16 9.38
CA TYR A 79 3.26 -7.40 8.72
C TYR A 79 3.47 -6.48 7.51
N LEU A 80 2.41 -6.25 6.73
CA LEU A 80 2.48 -5.45 5.51
C LEU A 80 2.54 -3.95 5.79
N ALA A 81 1.84 -3.48 6.83
CA ALA A 81 1.78 -2.07 7.21
C ALA A 81 3.14 -1.37 7.35
N PRO A 82 4.08 -1.86 8.18
CA PRO A 82 5.39 -1.23 8.31
C PRO A 82 6.15 -1.17 6.99
N ARG A 83 6.08 -2.24 6.18
CA ARG A 83 6.80 -2.32 4.90
C ARG A 83 6.24 -1.37 3.85
N ILE A 84 4.91 -1.34 3.70
CA ILE A 84 4.26 -0.43 2.76
C ILE A 84 4.48 1.02 3.21
N TYR A 85 4.42 1.28 4.52
CA TYR A 85 4.70 2.60 5.05
C TYR A 85 6.15 3.02 4.82
N ASP A 86 7.12 2.13 5.03
CA ASP A 86 8.54 2.39 4.77
C ASP A 86 8.82 2.77 3.31
N LEU A 87 8.09 2.18 2.36
CA LEU A 87 8.21 2.47 0.92
C LEU A 87 7.61 3.82 0.50
N LEU A 88 6.80 4.46 1.35
CA LEU A 88 6.23 5.77 1.04
C LEU A 88 7.33 6.84 0.91
N PRO A 89 7.12 7.83 0.03
CA PRO A 89 8.04 8.96 -0.09
C PRO A 89 8.06 9.74 1.23
N THR A 90 9.24 10.22 1.61
CA THR A 90 9.45 11.01 2.83
C THR A 90 8.56 12.25 2.89
N GLY A 91 8.24 12.84 1.74
CA GLY A 91 7.27 13.93 1.62
C GLY A 91 5.86 13.57 2.11
N ALA A 92 5.38 12.36 1.82
CA ALA A 92 4.09 11.88 2.34
C ALA A 92 4.16 11.63 3.85
N LYS A 93 5.21 10.97 4.33
CA LYS A 93 5.40 10.65 5.76
C LYS A 93 5.44 11.90 6.65
N LYS A 94 6.03 13.00 6.16
CA LYS A 94 6.18 14.26 6.91
C LYS A 94 4.95 15.18 6.87
N SER A 95 3.92 14.81 6.10
CA SER A 95 2.70 15.62 6.03
C SER A 95 2.00 15.69 7.40
N LYS A 96 1.57 16.88 7.80
CA LYS A 96 0.85 17.10 9.07
C LYS A 96 -0.67 16.97 8.91
N ASN A 97 -1.16 17.12 7.68
CA ASN A 97 -2.58 17.10 7.36
C ASN A 97 -2.98 15.76 6.73
N LEU A 98 -3.99 15.10 7.29
CA LEU A 98 -4.55 13.85 6.77
C LEU A 98 -4.99 13.96 5.30
N ASN A 99 -5.55 15.08 4.89
CA ASN A 99 -6.01 15.26 3.50
C ASN A 99 -4.83 15.36 2.53
N GLN A 100 -3.77 16.06 2.95
CA GLN A 100 -2.51 16.13 2.20
C GLN A 100 -1.86 14.75 2.11
N PHE A 101 -1.81 14.02 3.24
CA PHE A 101 -1.30 12.66 3.32
C PHE A 101 -2.03 11.71 2.35
N LYS A 102 -3.37 11.74 2.36
CA LYS A 102 -4.20 10.94 1.47
C LYS A 102 -3.93 11.29 0.01
N ARG A 103 -3.82 12.57 -0.33
CA ARG A 103 -3.56 12.98 -1.72
C ARG A 103 -2.19 12.50 -2.19
N GLN A 104 -1.15 12.70 -1.40
CA GLN A 104 0.22 12.30 -1.74
C GLN A 104 0.38 10.78 -1.79
N SER A 105 -0.19 10.06 -0.83
CA SER A 105 -0.16 8.59 -0.81
C SER A 105 -0.95 8.00 -1.99
N ASN A 106 -2.11 8.56 -2.31
CA ASN A 106 -2.90 8.13 -3.47
C ASN A 106 -2.11 8.35 -4.78
N PHE A 107 -1.49 9.52 -4.94
CA PHE A 107 -0.65 9.81 -6.10
C PHE A 107 0.50 8.80 -6.23
N TRP A 108 1.23 8.53 -5.15
CA TRP A 108 2.33 7.56 -5.16
C TRP A 108 1.87 6.12 -5.43
N ILE A 109 0.74 5.68 -4.85
CA ILE A 109 0.21 4.32 -5.08
C ILE A 109 -0.24 4.14 -6.53
N ARG A 110 -0.76 5.20 -7.16
CA ARG A 110 -1.10 5.21 -8.59
C ARG A 110 0.15 5.10 -9.44
N ASP A 111 1.13 5.95 -9.18
CA ASP A 111 2.39 6.04 -9.93
C ASP A 111 3.23 4.75 -9.86
N CYS A 112 3.29 4.09 -8.69
CA CYS A 112 3.95 2.79 -8.55
C CYS A 112 3.36 1.69 -9.45
N GLY A 113 2.12 1.86 -9.92
CA GLY A 113 1.44 0.92 -10.78
C GLY A 113 0.99 -0.36 -10.07
N ARG A 114 0.08 -1.08 -10.73
CA ARG A 114 -0.54 -2.30 -10.19
C ARG A 114 0.47 -3.40 -9.92
N GLY A 115 1.42 -3.61 -10.84
CA GLY A 115 2.39 -4.70 -10.77
C GLY A 115 3.29 -4.61 -9.55
N LYS A 116 3.80 -3.42 -9.21
CA LYS A 116 4.71 -3.20 -8.08
C LYS A 116 4.01 -3.42 -6.74
N ILE A 117 2.81 -2.86 -6.57
CA ILE A 117 2.00 -3.07 -5.35
C ILE A 117 1.62 -4.54 -5.20
N ASN A 118 1.25 -5.20 -6.29
CA ASN A 118 0.96 -6.63 -6.27
C ASN A 118 2.19 -7.47 -5.88
N LYS A 119 3.37 -7.12 -6.38
CA LYS A 119 4.64 -7.74 -5.95
C LYS A 119 4.87 -7.52 -4.45
N ILE A 120 4.74 -6.30 -3.92
CA ILE A 120 4.94 -6.00 -2.49
C ILE A 120 4.02 -6.84 -1.59
N ILE A 121 2.75 -7.01 -2.00
CA ILE A 121 1.79 -7.81 -1.24
C ILE A 121 2.06 -9.31 -1.37
N ASN A 122 2.51 -9.78 -2.55
CA ASN A 122 2.70 -11.21 -2.85
C ASN A 122 4.15 -11.71 -2.75
N GLN A 123 5.15 -10.89 -2.41
CA GLN A 123 6.58 -11.26 -2.37
C GLN A 123 6.92 -12.39 -1.36
N PHE A 124 5.92 -13.01 -0.74
CA PHE A 124 6.07 -14.05 0.28
C PHE A 124 5.29 -15.33 -0.07
N TYR A 125 5.03 -15.53 -1.37
CA TYR A 125 4.67 -16.81 -1.98
C TYR A 125 5.87 -17.38 -2.71
#